data_AF-A0A1I8PGL2-F1
#
_entry.id   AF-A0A1I8PGL2-F1
#
_cell.length_a   1.000
_cell.length_b   1.000
_cell.length_c   1.000
_cell.angle_alpha   90.00
_cell.angle_beta   90.00
_cell.angle_gamma   90.00
#
_symmetry.space_group_name_H-M   'P 1'
#
loop_
_entity.id
_entity.type
_entity.pdbx_description
1 polymer ?
#
loop_
_entity_poly.entity_id
_entity_poly.type
_entity_poly.pdbx_seq_one_letter_code
_entity_poly.pdbx_strand_id
1 'polypeptide(L)'
;MRQLVVQFGLTLAIIIGYSQLSVVQGVDMSEAKLKKVTEECMKQTGVSLEQANLIMKDELENVDEKDFSHNMRCYLHCYHLQMNLTEADGTPISSAYVKFMENRFANKKEKVIPALLKCQHVTDPDKCEFLFKFEMCMAHTIEGQGWEVTK
;
A
#
# COMPACT_ATOMS: atom_id res chain seq x y z
N MET A 1 -50.75 -23.07 7.02
CA MET A 1 -49.65 -22.97 8.02
C MET A 1 -48.31 -23.52 7.51
N ARG A 2 -48.25 -24.68 6.83
CA ARG A 2 -46.99 -25.31 6.39
C ARG A 2 -46.19 -24.54 5.31
N GLN A 3 -46.87 -23.79 4.42
CA GLN A 3 -46.21 -22.99 3.37
C GLN A 3 -45.62 -21.66 3.87
N LEU A 4 -46.22 -21.05 4.90
CA LEU A 4 -45.74 -19.79 5.50
C LEU A 4 -44.40 -19.98 6.25
N VAL A 5 -44.21 -21.13 6.92
CA VAL A 5 -42.96 -21.41 7.66
C VAL A 5 -41.77 -21.59 6.72
N VAL A 6 -41.98 -22.17 5.53
CA VAL A 6 -40.93 -22.39 4.53
C VAL A 6 -40.49 -21.05 3.91
N GLN A 7 -41.43 -20.15 3.65
CA GLN A 7 -41.15 -18.87 2.99
C GLN A 7 -40.41 -17.88 3.91
N PHE A 8 -40.74 -17.86 5.21
CA PHE A 8 -40.00 -17.06 6.20
C PHE A 8 -38.63 -17.66 6.57
N GLY A 9 -38.47 -18.99 6.54
CA GLY A 9 -37.19 -19.65 6.81
C GLY A 9 -36.14 -19.40 5.73
N LEU A 10 -36.55 -19.37 4.45
CA LEU A 10 -35.66 -19.09 3.32
C LEU A 10 -35.19 -17.64 3.28
N THR A 11 -36.03 -16.67 3.69
CA THR A 11 -35.63 -15.26 3.73
C THR A 11 -34.65 -14.95 4.86
N LEU A 12 -34.75 -15.62 6.03
CA LEU A 12 -33.81 -15.41 7.14
C LEU A 12 -32.41 -15.99 6.85
N ALA A 13 -32.32 -17.11 6.13
CA ALA A 13 -31.03 -17.71 5.75
C ALA A 13 -30.23 -16.83 4.78
N ILE A 14 -30.91 -16.10 3.88
CA ILE A 14 -30.27 -15.20 2.91
C ILE A 14 -29.68 -13.97 3.62
N ILE A 15 -30.37 -13.41 4.61
CA ILE A 15 -29.89 -12.20 5.33
C ILE A 15 -28.64 -12.50 6.16
N ILE A 16 -28.54 -13.68 6.79
CA ILE A 16 -27.37 -14.08 7.60
C ILE A 16 -26.14 -14.35 6.72
N GLY A 17 -26.33 -14.85 5.49
CA GLY A 17 -25.23 -15.08 4.53
C GLY A 17 -24.54 -13.80 4.06
N TYR A 18 -25.25 -12.67 4.01
CA TYR A 18 -24.68 -11.38 3.59
C TYR A 18 -23.86 -10.69 4.71
N SER A 19 -24.09 -11.03 5.98
CA SER A 19 -23.40 -10.38 7.11
C SER A 19 -21.97 -10.90 7.40
N GLN A 20 -21.49 -11.93 6.70
CA GLN A 20 -20.17 -12.54 6.95
C GLN A 20 -19.10 -12.19 5.90
N LEU A 21 -19.41 -11.35 4.90
CA LEU A 21 -18.47 -10.95 3.85
C LEU A 21 -17.70 -9.66 4.15
N SER A 22 -17.61 -9.23 5.40
CA SER A 22 -16.52 -8.35 5.82
C SER A 22 -15.26 -9.18 6.07
N VAL A 23 -14.79 -9.90 5.05
CA VAL A 23 -13.40 -10.35 5.03
C VAL A 23 -12.58 -9.06 4.91
N VAL A 24 -12.19 -8.51 6.05
CA VAL A 24 -11.08 -7.57 6.11
C VAL A 24 -9.88 -8.35 5.57
N GLN A 25 -9.63 -8.23 4.26
CA GLN A 25 -8.42 -8.74 3.64
C GLN A 25 -7.26 -7.97 4.27
N GLY A 26 -6.64 -8.56 5.29
CA GLY A 26 -5.35 -8.11 5.77
C GLY A 26 -4.32 -8.32 4.67
N VAL A 27 -3.30 -7.46 4.64
CA VAL A 27 -2.19 -7.63 3.70
C VAL A 27 -1.39 -8.87 4.13
N ASP A 28 -1.19 -9.83 3.22
CA ASP A 28 -0.38 -11.02 3.47
C ASP A 28 1.10 -10.65 3.50
N MET A 29 1.66 -10.63 4.71
CA MET A 29 3.06 -10.27 4.99
C MET A 29 3.90 -11.52 5.31
N SER A 30 3.51 -12.70 4.84
CA SER A 30 4.29 -13.93 5.04
C SER A 30 5.64 -13.85 4.31
N GLU A 31 6.70 -14.42 4.90
CA GLU A 31 8.04 -14.43 4.31
C GLU A 31 8.05 -15.00 2.89
N ALA A 32 7.25 -16.04 2.64
CA ALA A 32 7.11 -16.64 1.31
C ALA A 32 6.50 -15.67 0.29
N LYS A 33 5.46 -14.92 0.67
CA LYS A 33 4.85 -13.89 -0.19
C LYS A 33 5.83 -12.74 -0.44
N LEU A 34 6.48 -12.24 0.61
CA LEU A 34 7.48 -11.16 0.51
C LEU A 34 8.61 -11.55 -0.44
N LYS A 35 9.20 -12.75 -0.26
CA LYS A 35 10.25 -13.26 -1.13
C LYS A 35 9.79 -13.35 -2.59
N LYS A 36 8.61 -13.93 -2.82
CA LYS A 36 8.04 -14.06 -4.17
C LYS A 36 7.84 -12.69 -4.83
N VAL A 37 7.24 -11.74 -4.12
CA VAL A 37 7.02 -10.38 -4.63
C VAL A 37 8.35 -9.70 -4.96
N THR A 38 9.35 -9.81 -4.08
CA THR A 38 10.69 -9.26 -4.33
C THR A 38 11.30 -9.82 -5.61
N GLU A 39 11.30 -11.15 -5.79
CA GLU A 39 11.84 -11.80 -6.98
C GLU A 39 11.10 -11.39 -8.26
N GLU A 40 9.76 -11.33 -8.22
CA GLU A 40 8.92 -10.93 -9.35
C GLU A 40 9.16 -9.47 -9.75
N CYS A 41 9.25 -8.56 -8.78
CA CYS A 41 9.47 -7.14 -9.04
C CYS A 41 10.89 -6.85 -9.50
N MET A 42 11.91 -7.53 -8.95
CA MET A 42 13.27 -7.46 -9.47
C MET A 42 13.35 -7.87 -10.95
N LYS A 43 12.66 -8.95 -11.31
CA LYS A 43 12.60 -9.43 -12.70
C LYS A 43 11.93 -8.42 -13.63
N GLN A 44 10.87 -7.74 -13.18
CA GLN A 44 10.13 -6.78 -14.00
C GLN A 44 10.91 -5.48 -14.22
N THR A 45 11.64 -5.00 -13.22
CA THR A 45 12.29 -3.68 -13.27
C THR A 45 13.79 -3.74 -13.53
N GLY A 46 14.39 -4.93 -13.45
CA GLY A 46 15.82 -5.13 -13.66
C GLY A 46 16.70 -4.59 -12.53
N VAL A 47 16.13 -4.28 -11.36
CA VAL A 47 16.92 -3.86 -10.18
C VAL A 47 17.69 -5.04 -9.60
N SER A 48 18.88 -4.77 -9.07
CA SER A 48 19.67 -5.77 -8.34
C SER A 48 19.06 -6.09 -6.97
N LEU A 49 19.47 -7.21 -6.36
CA LEU A 49 19.06 -7.53 -4.98
C LEU A 49 19.53 -6.45 -3.99
N GLU A 50 20.69 -5.86 -4.22
CA GLU A 50 21.22 -4.78 -3.39
C GLU A 50 20.32 -3.53 -3.46
N GLN A 51 19.90 -3.14 -4.67
CA GLN A 51 18.97 -2.03 -4.88
C GLN A 51 17.60 -2.33 -4.28
N ALA A 52 17.08 -3.54 -4.46
CA ALA A 52 15.83 -3.98 -3.84
C ALA A 52 15.92 -3.90 -2.30
N ASN A 53 17.01 -4.40 -1.71
CA ASN A 53 17.24 -4.33 -0.27
C ASN A 53 17.33 -2.89 0.24
N LEU A 54 17.93 -1.97 -0.53
CA LEU A 54 17.95 -0.55 -0.16
C LEU A 54 16.55 0.04 -0.07
N ILE A 55 15.67 -0.28 -1.03
CA ILE A 55 14.26 0.16 -1.03
C ILE A 55 13.51 -0.48 0.14
N MET A 56 13.70 -1.78 0.36
CA MET A 56 13.03 -2.56 1.39
C MET A 56 13.49 -2.28 2.83
N LYS A 57 14.56 -1.50 3.02
CA LYS A 57 14.89 -0.94 4.34
C LYS A 57 13.81 -0.01 4.85
N ASP A 58 12.99 0.54 3.95
CA ASP A 58 11.78 1.27 4.31
C ASP A 58 12.07 2.56 5.11
N GLU A 59 13.24 3.16 4.87
CA GLU A 59 13.76 4.39 5.49
C GLU A 59 13.74 5.56 4.48
N LEU A 60 12.64 5.71 3.73
CA LEU A 60 12.51 6.73 2.68
C LEU A 60 12.72 8.16 3.20
N GLU A 61 12.43 8.41 4.47
CA GLU A 61 12.69 9.66 5.17
C GLU A 61 14.19 10.01 5.34
N ASN A 62 15.09 9.03 5.17
CA ASN A 62 16.53 9.15 5.45
C ASN A 62 17.40 9.09 4.19
N VAL A 63 16.77 8.99 3.01
CA VAL A 63 17.45 8.83 1.72
C VAL A 63 17.17 10.02 0.82
N ASP A 64 18.12 10.34 -0.06
CA ASP A 64 17.94 11.41 -1.05
C ASP A 64 17.23 10.84 -2.28
N GLU A 65 16.29 11.60 -2.85
CA GLU A 65 15.56 11.19 -4.07
C GLU A 65 16.50 10.83 -5.23
N LYS A 66 17.67 11.48 -5.30
CA LYS A 66 18.67 11.23 -6.33
C LYS A 66 19.31 9.84 -6.23
N ASP A 67 19.22 9.19 -5.07
CA ASP A 67 19.78 7.85 -4.84
C ASP A 67 18.87 6.77 -5.45
N PHE A 68 17.65 7.13 -5.85
CA PHE A 68 16.67 6.25 -6.47
C PHE A 68 16.64 6.46 -7.97
N SER A 69 17.19 5.50 -8.72
CA SER A 69 16.98 5.42 -10.16
C SER A 69 15.50 5.18 -10.51
N HIS A 70 15.09 5.52 -11.74
CA HIS A 70 13.73 5.26 -12.22
C HIS A 70 13.30 3.79 -12.03
N ASN A 71 14.19 2.82 -12.33
CA ASN A 71 13.90 1.40 -12.12
C ASN A 71 13.65 1.04 -10.65
N MET A 72 14.31 1.72 -9.70
CA MET A 72 14.07 1.54 -8.27
C MET A 72 12.71 2.11 -7.86
N ARG A 73 12.33 3.27 -8.39
CA ARG A 73 10.99 3.85 -8.20
C ARG A 73 9.91 2.93 -8.77
N CYS A 74 10.16 2.32 -9.93
CA CYS A 74 9.26 1.31 -10.49
C CYS A 74 9.22 0.01 -9.70
N TYR A 75 10.33 -0.38 -9.05
CA TYR A 75 10.32 -1.53 -8.15
C TYR A 75 9.40 -1.29 -6.96
N LEU A 76 9.47 -0.10 -6.35
CA LEU A 76 8.58 0.32 -5.27
C LEU A 76 7.10 0.25 -5.69
N HIS A 77 6.79 0.71 -6.90
CA HIS A 77 5.45 0.61 -7.50
C HIS A 77 5.00 -0.84 -7.70
N CYS A 78 5.84 -1.69 -8.29
CA CYS A 78 5.54 -3.11 -8.43
C CYS A 78 5.27 -3.76 -7.08
N TYR A 79 6.11 -3.48 -6.07
CA TYR A 79 5.98 -4.06 -4.75
C TYR A 79 4.63 -3.70 -4.11
N HIS A 80 4.27 -2.42 -4.09
CA HIS A 80 2.99 -1.96 -3.53
C HIS A 80 1.78 -2.57 -4.25
N LEU A 81 1.84 -2.66 -5.58
CA LEU A 81 0.81 -3.30 -6.38
C LEU A 81 0.65 -4.78 -6.03
N GLN A 82 1.75 -5.54 -5.97
CA GLN A 82 1.74 -6.98 -5.68
C GLN A 82 1.32 -7.32 -4.25
N MET A 83 1.47 -6.37 -3.33
CA MET A 83 1.01 -6.45 -1.94
C MET A 83 -0.44 -5.95 -1.76
N ASN A 84 -1.12 -5.55 -2.83
CA ASN A 84 -2.47 -4.97 -2.79
C ASN A 84 -2.56 -3.74 -1.86
N LEU A 85 -1.52 -2.90 -1.86
CA LEU A 85 -1.49 -1.63 -1.14
C LEU A 85 -1.98 -0.47 -2.00
N THR A 86 -1.82 -0.60 -3.32
CA THR A 86 -2.17 0.41 -4.30
C THR A 86 -2.93 -0.22 -5.47
N GLU A 87 -3.70 0.61 -6.17
CA GLU A 87 -4.27 0.31 -7.48
C GLU A 87 -3.18 0.27 -8.57
N ALA A 88 -3.56 -0.15 -9.79
CA ALA A 88 -2.64 -0.29 -10.93
C ALA A 88 -2.05 1.04 -11.45
N ASP A 89 -2.57 2.19 -11.00
CA ASP A 89 -2.01 3.52 -11.25
C ASP A 89 -1.11 4.04 -10.12
N GLY A 90 -0.98 3.26 -9.04
CA GLY A 90 -0.21 3.61 -7.85
C GLY A 90 -1.06 4.25 -6.76
N THR A 91 -2.34 4.55 -7.02
CA THR A 91 -3.23 5.19 -6.03
C THR A 91 -3.37 4.30 -4.80
N PRO A 92 -3.18 4.83 -3.57
CA PRO A 92 -3.30 4.04 -2.34
C PRO A 92 -4.71 3.47 -2.12
N ILE A 93 -4.80 2.17 -1.82
CA ILE A 93 -6.03 1.54 -1.34
C ILE A 93 -6.18 1.93 0.13
N SER A 94 -6.98 2.95 0.41
CA SER A 94 -6.93 3.71 1.68
C SER A 94 -6.89 2.83 2.94
N SER A 95 -7.71 1.78 3.03
CA SER A 95 -7.76 0.94 4.24
C SER A 95 -6.56 -0.01 4.39
N ALA A 96 -6.08 -0.62 3.30
CA ALA A 96 -4.91 -1.50 3.31
C ALA A 96 -3.63 -0.68 3.51
N TYR A 97 -3.54 0.43 2.79
CA TYR A 97 -2.41 1.34 2.84
C TYR A 97 -2.25 2.01 4.21
N VAL A 98 -3.33 2.52 4.82
CA VAL A 98 -3.27 3.11 6.17
C VAL A 98 -2.76 2.09 7.18
N LYS A 99 -3.26 0.85 7.16
CA LYS A 99 -2.78 -0.20 8.08
C LYS A 99 -1.31 -0.53 7.86
N PHE A 100 -0.87 -0.58 6.60
CA PHE A 100 0.54 -0.78 6.27
C PHE A 100 1.40 0.33 6.87
N MET A 101 1.02 1.58 6.67
CA MET A 101 1.76 2.75 7.20
C MET A 101 1.71 2.85 8.72
N GLU A 102 0.59 2.50 9.36
CA GLU A 102 0.49 2.41 10.82
C GLU A 102 1.41 1.32 11.40
N ASN A 103 1.60 0.21 10.68
CA ASN A 103 2.53 -0.82 11.10
C ASN A 103 3.99 -0.38 10.92
N ARG A 104 4.32 0.26 9.79
CA ARG A 104 5.63 0.84 9.50
C ARG A 104 6.02 1.89 10.54
N PHE A 105 5.11 2.84 10.80
CA PHE A 105 5.29 3.93 11.76
C PHE A 105 4.57 3.64 13.08
N ALA A 106 4.86 2.49 13.68
CA ALA A 106 4.14 1.99 14.87
C ALA A 106 4.08 2.97 16.06
N ASN A 107 5.08 3.84 16.19
CA ASN A 107 5.19 4.85 17.25
C ASN A 107 4.58 6.22 16.87
N LYS A 108 4.04 6.37 15.65
CA LYS A 108 3.50 7.62 15.09
C LYS A 108 2.23 7.39 14.28
N LYS A 109 1.44 6.37 14.64
CA LYS A 109 0.22 5.96 13.92
C LYS A 109 -0.76 7.11 13.75
N GLU A 110 -0.88 7.98 14.76
CA GLU A 110 -1.72 9.16 14.76
C GLU A 110 -1.39 10.17 13.65
N LYS A 111 -0.19 10.10 13.07
CA LYS A 111 0.26 10.97 11.98
C LYS A 111 -0.04 10.43 10.58
N VAL A 112 -0.43 9.15 10.45
CA VAL A 112 -0.66 8.51 9.15
C VAL A 112 -1.82 9.15 8.39
N ILE A 113 -2.98 9.34 9.04
CA ILE A 113 -4.14 9.96 8.40
C ILE A 113 -3.90 11.44 8.04
N PRO A 114 -3.33 12.28 8.93
CA PRO A 114 -2.91 13.63 8.55
C PRO A 114 -1.95 13.68 7.37
N ALA A 115 -0.97 12.77 7.31
CA ALA A 115 -0.04 12.68 6.18
C ALA A 115 -0.76 12.31 4.89
N LEU A 116 -1.67 11.32 4.93
CA LEU A 116 -2.47 10.92 3.77
C LEU A 116 -3.28 12.09 3.19
N LEU A 117 -3.95 12.86 4.06
CA LEU A 117 -4.72 14.03 3.64
C LEU A 117 -3.86 15.14 3.03
N LYS A 118 -2.61 15.28 3.47
CA LYS A 118 -1.66 16.24 2.91
C LYS A 118 -1.15 15.76 1.54
N CYS A 119 -0.75 14.50 1.47
CA CYS A 119 -0.05 13.91 0.32
C CYS A 119 -0.95 13.46 -0.82
N GLN A 120 -2.27 13.40 -0.64
CA GLN A 120 -3.24 13.05 -1.69
C GLN A 120 -3.20 13.96 -2.95
N HIS A 121 -2.54 15.13 -2.86
CA HIS A 121 -2.40 16.07 -3.97
C HIS A 121 -1.13 15.84 -4.81
N VAL A 122 -0.27 14.90 -4.41
CA VAL A 122 0.87 14.48 -5.24
C VAL A 122 0.34 13.95 -6.56
N THR A 123 0.95 14.35 -7.66
CA THR A 123 0.59 13.89 -9.01
C THR A 123 1.85 13.71 -9.83
N ASP A 124 1.85 12.71 -10.70
CA ASP A 124 2.88 12.52 -11.72
C ASP A 124 2.29 11.69 -12.87
N PRO A 125 2.57 12.00 -14.15
CA PRO A 125 2.14 11.16 -15.27
C PRO A 125 2.80 9.78 -15.29
N ASP A 126 3.99 9.63 -14.72
CA ASP A 126 4.65 8.33 -14.54
C ASP A 126 4.20 7.72 -13.21
N LYS A 127 3.65 6.51 -13.26
CA LYS A 127 3.11 5.80 -12.09
C LYS A 127 4.19 5.44 -11.06
N CYS A 128 5.40 5.17 -11.53
CA CYS A 128 6.54 4.88 -10.67
C CYS A 128 6.95 6.14 -9.91
N GLU A 129 7.01 7.28 -10.62
CA GLU A 129 7.31 8.59 -10.03
C GLU A 129 6.20 9.05 -9.09
N PHE A 130 4.94 8.85 -9.48
CA PHE A 130 3.77 9.17 -8.67
C PHE A 130 3.86 8.48 -7.31
N LEU A 131 4.01 7.16 -7.29
CA LEU A 131 4.05 6.42 -6.04
C LEU A 131 5.28 6.80 -5.22
N PHE A 132 6.46 6.92 -5.85
CA PHE A 132 7.67 7.31 -5.14
C PHE A 132 7.53 8.67 -4.46
N LYS A 133 7.06 9.69 -5.18
CA LYS A 133 6.78 11.02 -4.65
C LYS A 133 5.74 10.99 -3.54
N PHE A 134 4.71 10.17 -3.69
CA PHE A 134 3.67 10.00 -2.68
C PHE A 134 4.23 9.38 -1.39
N GLU A 135 5.01 8.30 -1.50
CA GLU A 135 5.68 7.63 -0.38
C GLU A 135 6.67 8.56 0.34
N MET A 136 7.47 9.33 -0.40
CA MET A 136 8.37 10.34 0.16
C MET A 136 7.57 11.39 0.95
N CYS A 137 6.50 11.94 0.38
CA CYS A 137 5.63 12.87 1.08
C CYS A 137 5.09 12.29 2.40
N MET A 138 4.63 11.04 2.36
CA MET A 138 4.10 10.34 3.52
C MET A 138 5.15 10.17 4.61
N ALA A 139 6.31 9.58 4.27
CA ALA A 139 7.39 9.29 5.21
C ALA A 139 7.90 10.57 5.88
N HIS A 140 8.27 11.59 5.08
CA HIS A 140 8.73 12.86 5.62
C HIS A 140 7.66 13.56 6.47
N THR A 141 6.39 13.58 6.03
CA THR A 141 5.32 14.23 6.80
C THR A 141 5.08 13.53 8.14
N ILE A 142 5.10 12.19 8.20
CA ILE A 142 4.97 11.43 9.46
C ILE A 142 6.16 11.70 10.39
N GLU A 143 7.35 11.79 9.83
CA GLU A 143 8.57 12.12 10.57
C GLU A 143 8.61 13.58 11.06
N GLY A 144 7.72 14.43 10.54
CA GLY A 144 7.69 15.87 10.85
C GLY A 144 8.71 16.67 10.05
N GLN A 145 9.22 16.10 8.96
CA GLN A 145 10.11 16.73 8.01
C GLN A 145 9.28 17.40 6.89
N GLY A 146 9.74 18.56 6.42
CA GLY A 146 9.18 19.17 5.22
C GLY A 146 9.70 18.44 3.99
N TRP A 147 8.80 17.96 3.15
CA TRP A 147 9.14 17.44 1.82
C TRP A 147 8.42 18.29 0.78
N GLU A 148 9.20 18.94 -0.08
CA GLU A 148 8.69 19.67 -1.23
C GLU A 148 8.84 18.79 -2.46
N VAL A 149 7.74 18.60 -3.20
CA VAL A 149 7.79 17.94 -4.51
C VAL A 149 8.72 18.77 -5.40
N THR A 150 9.93 18.27 -5.66
CA THR A 150 10.75 18.87 -6.72
C THR A 150 10.05 18.60 -8.06
N LYS A 151 9.74 19.68 -8.78
CA LYS A 151 9.05 19.67 -10.06
C LYS A 151 9.93 19.07 -11.15
#